data_AF-A0A5J4PAH3-F1
#
_entry.id   AF-A0A5J4PAH3-F1
#
_cell.length_a   1.000
_cell.length_b   1.000
_cell.length_c   1.000
_cell.angle_alpha   90.00
_cell.angle_beta   90.00
_cell.angle_gamma   90.00
#
_symmetry.space_group_name_H-M   'P 1'
#
loop_
_entity.id
_entity.type
_entity.pdbx_description
1 polymer ?
#
loop_
_entity_poly.entity_id
_entity_poly.type
_entity_poly.pdbx_seq_one_letter_code
_entity_poly.pdbx_strand_id
1 'polypeptide(L)'
;MNGIYESVVIIVVFPLIVYMGASGEVKGKYASKVCKFLGDISYPVYLVNYPIIYIWTGYISKTKYTFAESYWVALLVFVLVIALSCACLKLYDLPVRNWLQNKFINKHKI
;
A
#
# COMPACT_ATOMS: atom_id res chain seq x y z
N MET A 1 -15.20 -22.36 -6.94
CA MET A 1 -13.85 -22.31 -6.34
C MET A 1 -13.06 -23.50 -6.85
N ASN A 2 -11.86 -23.28 -7.38
CA ASN A 2 -11.06 -24.34 -7.97
C ASN A 2 -9.98 -24.75 -6.96
N GLY A 3 -10.31 -25.70 -6.08
CA GLY A 3 -9.50 -26.03 -4.90
C GLY A 3 -8.08 -26.54 -5.22
N ILE A 4 -7.89 -27.14 -6.40
CA ILE A 4 -6.56 -27.55 -6.90
C ILE A 4 -5.72 -26.31 -7.20
N TYR A 5 -6.30 -25.32 -7.89
CA TYR A 5 -5.61 -24.07 -8.21
C TYR A 5 -5.21 -23.34 -6.93
N GLU A 6 -6.14 -23.18 -5.98
CA GLU A 6 -5.89 -22.51 -4.70
C GLU A 6 -4.77 -23.21 -3.91
N SER A 7 -4.81 -24.55 -3.87
CA SER A 7 -3.80 -25.35 -3.17
C SER A 7 -2.41 -25.23 -3.82
N VAL A 8 -2.32 -25.25 -5.15
CA VAL A 8 -1.04 -25.03 -5.87
C VAL A 8 -0.50 -23.62 -5.61
N VAL A 9 -1.37 -22.61 -5.64
CA VAL A 9 -0.96 -21.22 -5.36
C VAL A 9 -0.42 -21.07 -3.94
N ILE A 10 -1.12 -21.64 -2.95
CA ILE A 10 -0.76 -21.49 -1.53
C ILE A 10 0.50 -22.31 -1.19
N ILE A 11 0.61 -23.54 -1.69
CA ILE A 11 1.71 -24.46 -1.33
C ILE A 11 2.99 -24.17 -2.12
N VAL A 12 2.86 -23.71 -3.37
CA VAL A 12 4.02 -23.56 -4.27
C VAL A 12 4.30 -22.09 -4.58
N VAL A 13 3.30 -21.35 -5.07
CA VAL A 13 3.53 -20.00 -5.61
C VAL A 13 3.86 -18.99 -4.50
N PHE A 14 3.09 -18.95 -3.41
CA PHE A 14 3.36 -18.02 -2.32
C PHE A 14 4.74 -18.25 -1.66
N PRO A 15 5.15 -19.48 -1.30
CA PRO A 15 6.49 -19.72 -0.76
C PRO A 15 7.59 -19.35 -1.74
N LEU A 16 7.43 -19.59 -3.04
CA LEU A 16 8.41 -19.17 -4.05
C LEU A 16 8.56 -17.65 -4.11
N ILE A 17 7.45 -16.90 -4.11
CA ILE A 17 7.48 -15.44 -4.09
C ILE A 17 8.20 -14.93 -2.84
N VAL A 18 7.91 -15.52 -1.67
CA VAL A 18 8.56 -15.17 -0.40
C VAL A 18 10.05 -15.50 -0.44
N TYR A 19 10.43 -16.68 -0.94
CA TYR A 19 11.83 -17.10 -1.07
C TYR A 19 12.61 -16.16 -1.97
N MET A 20 12.05 -15.77 -3.11
CA MET A 20 12.65 -14.81 -4.04
C MET A 20 12.80 -13.42 -3.39
N GLY A 21 11.79 -12.96 -2.64
CA GLY A 21 11.84 -11.69 -1.93
C GLY A 21 12.86 -11.68 -0.79
N ALA A 22 12.96 -12.76 -0.02
CA ALA A 22 13.89 -12.91 1.09
C ALA A 22 15.35 -13.11 0.63
N SER A 23 15.55 -13.78 -0.51
CA SER A 23 16.89 -14.02 -1.09
C SER A 23 17.40 -12.82 -1.91
N GLY A 24 16.55 -11.84 -2.19
CA GLY A 24 16.91 -10.63 -2.91
C GLY A 24 17.72 -9.67 -2.05
N GLU A 25 19.05 -9.69 -2.18
CA GLU A 25 19.88 -8.62 -1.62
C GLU A 25 19.66 -7.32 -2.40
N VAL A 26 19.19 -6.28 -1.72
CA VAL A 26 19.07 -4.93 -2.32
C VAL A 26 20.47 -4.31 -2.44
N LYS A 27 21.16 -4.67 -3.52
CA LYS A 27 22.51 -4.17 -3.83
C LYS A 27 22.42 -2.74 -4.37
N GLY A 28 22.63 -1.77 -3.48
CA GLY A 28 22.83 -0.36 -3.86
C GLY A 28 22.04 0.64 -3.02
N LYS A 29 22.69 1.76 -2.68
CA LYS A 29 22.09 2.85 -1.88
C LYS A 29 20.83 3.45 -2.53
N TYR A 30 20.77 3.51 -3.85
CA TYR A 30 19.60 4.01 -4.59
C TYR A 30 18.42 3.06 -4.54
N ALA A 31 18.65 1.77 -4.83
CA ALA A 31 17.61 0.74 -4.76
C ALA A 31 16.98 0.66 -3.35
N SER A 32 17.80 0.69 -2.31
CA SER A 32 17.33 0.70 -0.91
C SER A 32 16.45 1.92 -0.59
N LYS A 33 16.83 3.12 -1.07
CA LYS A 33 16.01 4.33 -0.87
C LYS A 33 14.67 4.24 -1.57
N VAL A 34 14.63 3.74 -2.81
CA VAL A 34 13.38 3.59 -3.57
C VAL A 34 12.49 2.53 -2.93
N CYS A 35 13.02 1.36 -2.57
CA CYS A 35 12.27 0.33 -1.86
C CYS A 35 11.70 0.84 -0.54
N LYS A 36 12.49 1.61 0.22
CA LYS A 36 12.02 2.22 1.46
C LYS A 36 10.92 3.25 1.22
N PHE A 37 11.06 4.10 0.21
CA PHE A 37 10.05 5.09 -0.14
C PHE A 37 8.73 4.43 -0.58
N LEU A 38 8.81 3.40 -1.43
CA LEU A 38 7.65 2.61 -1.86
C LEU A 38 6.99 1.87 -0.68
N GLY A 39 7.79 1.36 0.25
CA GLY A 39 7.28 0.78 1.49
C GLY A 39 6.59 1.81 2.38
N ASP A 40 7.24 2.95 2.63
CA ASP A 40 6.72 4.03 3.48
C ASP A 40 5.39 4.61 2.94
N ILE A 41 5.24 4.77 1.62
CA ILE A 41 4.00 5.27 1.02
C ILE A 41 2.89 4.22 0.95
N SER A 42 3.22 2.93 0.92
CA SER A 42 2.22 1.86 0.81
C SER A 42 1.21 1.91 1.96
N TYR A 43 1.67 2.18 3.18
CA TYR A 43 0.83 2.24 4.38
C TYR A 43 -0.28 3.31 4.29
N PRO A 44 0.02 4.61 4.07
CA PRO A 44 -1.01 5.62 3.91
C PRO A 44 -1.83 5.46 2.61
N VAL A 45 -1.30 4.79 1.58
CA VAL A 45 -2.08 4.44 0.37
C VAL A 45 -3.19 3.46 0.72
N TYR A 46 -2.89 2.36 1.42
CA TYR A 46 -3.93 1.43 1.83
C TYR A 46 -5.00 2.10 2.70
N LEU A 47 -4.56 2.89 3.69
CA LEU A 47 -5.46 3.58 4.62
C LEU A 47 -6.47 4.50 3.91
N VAL A 48 -6.02 5.23 2.89
CA VAL A 48 -6.86 6.17 2.13
C VAL A 48 -7.66 5.45 1.04
N ASN A 49 -7.08 4.47 0.36
CA ASN A 49 -7.72 3.80 -0.77
C ASN A 49 -8.91 2.94 -0.37
N TYR A 50 -8.82 2.20 0.74
CA TYR A 50 -9.89 1.31 1.21
C TYR A 50 -11.25 2.01 1.39
N PRO A 51 -11.38 3.09 2.19
CA PRO A 51 -12.68 3.74 2.36
C PRO A 51 -13.21 4.32 1.05
N ILE A 52 -12.33 4.85 0.21
CA ILE A 52 -12.69 5.44 -1.08
C ILE A 52 -13.26 4.38 -2.03
N ILE A 53 -12.67 3.19 -2.10
CA ILE A 53 -13.19 2.15 -2.99
C ILE A 53 -14.54 1.61 -2.52
N TYR A 54 -14.80 1.56 -1.21
CA TYR A 54 -16.13 1.21 -0.69
C TYR A 54 -17.19 2.25 -1.05
N ILE A 55 -16.86 3.54 -0.93
CA ILE A 55 -17.78 4.62 -1.34
C ILE A 55 -18.05 4.55 -2.84
N TRP A 56 -16.99 4.36 -3.64
CA TRP A 56 -17.06 4.27 -5.08
C TRP A 56 -17.90 3.10 -5.58
N THR A 57 -17.68 1.90 -5.03
CA THR A 57 -18.45 0.69 -5.36
C THR A 57 -19.91 0.81 -4.92
N GLY A 58 -20.19 1.44 -3.78
CA GLY A 58 -21.54 1.77 -3.33
C GLY A 58 -22.26 2.79 -4.23
N TYR A 59 -21.51 3.72 -4.83
CA TYR A 59 -22.06 4.70 -5.77
C TYR A 59 -22.38 4.09 -7.14
N ILE A 60 -21.44 3.35 -7.73
CA ILE A 60 -21.61 2.69 -9.04
C ILE A 60 -22.75 1.67 -9.02
N SER A 61 -22.86 0.90 -7.93
CA SER A 61 -23.93 -0.11 -7.81
C SER A 61 -25.34 0.48 -7.90
N LYS A 62 -25.51 1.76 -7.53
CA LYS A 62 -26.80 2.47 -7.60
C LYS A 62 -27.03 3.19 -8.93
N THR A 63 -25.97 3.67 -9.58
CA THR A 63 -26.08 4.50 -10.80
C THR A 63 -25.93 3.74 -12.11
N LYS A 64 -25.42 2.49 -12.09
CA LYS A 64 -25.18 1.65 -13.28
C LYS A 64 -24.36 2.33 -14.40
N TYR A 65 -23.48 3.26 -14.05
CA TYR A 65 -22.58 3.87 -15.03
C TYR A 65 -21.65 2.83 -15.66
N THR A 66 -21.37 3.01 -16.94
CA THR A 66 -20.45 2.16 -17.68
C THR A 66 -19.01 2.51 -17.30
N PHE A 67 -18.09 1.53 -17.31
CA PHE A 67 -16.67 1.78 -16.99
C PHE A 67 -16.05 2.89 -17.87
N ALA A 68 -16.49 2.95 -19.13
CA ALA A 68 -16.07 3.96 -20.11
C ALA A 68 -16.56 5.38 -19.80
N GLU A 69 -17.58 5.56 -18.96
CA GLU A 69 -18.07 6.89 -18.55
C GLU A 69 -17.41 7.34 -17.25
N SER A 70 -16.99 6.38 -16.42
CA SER A 70 -16.47 6.63 -15.07
C SER A 70 -14.94 6.72 -15.01
N TYR A 71 -14.24 6.42 -16.11
CA TYR A 71 -12.77 6.32 -16.10
C TYR A 71 -12.06 7.62 -15.70
N TRP A 72 -12.59 8.78 -16.12
CA TRP A 72 -12.03 10.08 -15.72
C TRP A 72 -12.13 10.31 -14.22
N VAL A 73 -13.26 9.94 -13.64
CA VAL A 73 -13.49 10.05 -12.19
C VAL A 73 -12.60 9.05 -11.45
N ALA A 74 -12.45 7.83 -11.94
CA ALA A 74 -11.54 6.84 -11.37
C ALA A 74 -10.08 7.31 -11.40
N LEU A 75 -9.65 7.95 -12.49
CA LEU A 75 -8.31 8.53 -12.63
C LEU A 75 -8.11 9.68 -11.64
N LEU A 76 -9.09 10.59 -11.51
CA LEU A 76 -9.06 11.68 -10.54
C LEU A 76 -8.95 11.14 -9.11
N VAL A 77 -9.79 10.16 -8.76
CA VAL A 77 -9.76 9.49 -7.45
C VAL A 77 -8.41 8.84 -7.20
N PHE A 78 -7.81 8.18 -8.19
CA PHE A 78 -6.48 7.59 -8.09
C PHE A 78 -5.40 8.63 -7.76
N VAL A 79 -5.38 9.75 -8.50
CA VAL A 79 -4.43 10.84 -8.25
C VAL A 79 -4.66 11.45 -6.86
N LEU A 80 -5.92 11.61 -6.45
CA LEU A 80 -6.29 12.16 -5.15
C LEU A 80 -5.87 11.25 -4.00
N VAL A 81 -6.05 9.93 -4.14
CA VAL A 81 -5.55 8.94 -3.18
C VAL A 81 -4.04 9.08 -3.01
N ILE A 82 -3.28 9.09 -4.11
CA ILE A 82 -1.82 9.22 -4.05
C ILE A 82 -1.39 10.54 -3.40
N ALA A 83 -2.04 11.65 -3.76
CA ALA A 83 -1.75 12.96 -3.21
C ALA A 83 -2.02 13.02 -1.70
N LEU A 84 -3.17 12.51 -1.25
CA LEU A 84 -3.51 12.41 0.16
C LEU A 84 -2.55 11.50 0.92
N SER A 85 -2.20 10.34 0.36
CA SER A 85 -1.25 9.44 1.02
C SER A 85 0.14 10.05 1.15
N CYS A 86 0.60 10.80 0.14
CA CYS A 86 1.83 11.59 0.24
C CYS A 86 1.74 12.66 1.34
N ALA A 87 0.60 13.34 1.47
CA ALA A 87 0.36 14.34 2.49
C ALA A 87 0.35 13.72 3.90
N CYS A 88 -0.40 12.63 4.10
CA CYS A 88 -0.46 11.89 5.36
C CYS A 88 0.93 11.38 5.78
N LEU A 89 1.71 10.85 4.83
CA LEU A 89 3.06 10.36 5.09
C LEU A 89 3.97 11.48 5.65
N LYS A 90 3.97 12.64 5.00
CA LYS A 90 4.86 13.76 5.36
C LYS A 90 4.38 14.54 6.59
N LEU A 91 3.07 14.75 6.74
CA LEU A 91 2.50 15.62 7.77
C LEU A 91 2.22 14.89 9.08
N TYR A 92 1.96 13.58 9.05
CA TYR A 92 1.53 12.84 10.24
C TYR A 92 2.37 11.59 10.49
N ASP A 93 2.48 10.70 9.50
CA ASP A 93 3.05 9.37 9.71
C ASP A 93 4.52 9.44 10.13
N LEU A 94 5.36 10.14 9.35
CA LEU A 94 6.77 10.36 9.68
C LEU A 94 7.01 11.08 11.00
N PRO A 95 6.37 12.23 11.32
CA PRO A 95 6.61 12.92 12.59
C PRO A 95 6.16 12.10 13.80
N VAL A 96 4.99 11.44 13.72
CA VAL A 96 4.50 10.58 14.81
C VAL A 96 5.39 9.36 14.97
N ARG A 97 5.83 8.73 13.87
CA ARG A 97 6.77 7.59 13.90
C ARG A 97 8.08 7.97 14.58
N ASN A 98 8.66 9.11 14.20
CA ASN A 98 9.90 9.59 14.82
C ASN A 98 9.71 9.93 16.30
N TRP A 99 8.57 10.53 16.68
CA TRP A 99 8.25 10.82 18.07
C TRP A 99 8.12 9.54 18.91
N LEU A 100 7.40 8.53 18.42
CA LEU A 100 7.23 7.24 19.10
C LEU A 100 8.57 6.51 19.25
N GLN A 101 9.39 6.48 18.19
CA GLN A 101 10.72 5.87 18.23
C GLN A 101 11.61 6.51 19.30
N ASN A 102 11.60 7.85 19.38
CA ASN A 102 12.37 8.57 20.40
C ASN A 102 11.82 8.34 21.81
N LYS A 103 10.51 8.26 21.97
CA LYS A 103 9.86 8.12 23.29
C LYS A 103 10.00 6.71 23.88
N PHE A 104 9.90 5.67 23.06
CA PHE A 104 9.81 4.27 23.54
C PHE A 104 11.03 3.40 23.20
N ILE A 105 11.67 3.61 22.04
CA ILE A 105 12.80 2.75 21.61
C ILE A 105 14.12 3.31 22.12
N ASN A 106 14.36 4.62 22.00
CA ASN A 106 15.62 5.24 22.44
C ASN A 106 15.75 5.37 23.96
N LYS A 107 14.67 5.17 24.72
CA LYS A 107 14.69 5.22 26.20
C LYS A 107 15.25 3.95 26.85
N HIS A 108 15.32 2.84 26.11
CA HIS A 108 15.82 1.54 26.58
C HIS A 108 17.31 1.30 26.30
N LYS A 109 18.03 2.31 25.77
CA LYS A 109 19.45 2.23 25.43
C LYS A 109 20.38 2.82 26.51
N ILE A 110 19.90 2.96 27.74
CA ILE A 110 20.69 3.35 28.92
C ILE A 110 20.91 2.11 29.78
#